data_AF-A0A9C7F9T6-F1
#
_entry.id   AF-A0A9C7F9T6-F1
#
_cell.length_a   1.000
_cell.length_b   1.000
_cell.length_c   1.000
_cell.angle_alpha   90.00
_cell.angle_beta   90.00
_cell.angle_gamma   90.00
#
_symmetry.space_group_name_H-M   'P 1'
#
loop_
_entity.id
_entity.type
_entity.pdbx_description
1 polymer ?
#
loop_
_entity_poly.entity_id
_entity_poly.type
_entity_poly.pdbx_seq_one_letter_code
_entity_poly.pdbx_strand_id
1 'polypeptide(L)'
;MSRLGKMPNWQRKFVIIGMMTCSITGLMYLLGHQFQIQRSTLGTHSILAAHGIAAMLATLALGSVLPFHLKAGYKSNRKRWSGFSQLSFLAVLLVTSALLYYGPEEIRDVTVDTHWMTGLLFFAIFLLHAFQKLRSTNPHS
;
A
#
# COMPACT_ATOMS: atom_id res chain seq x y z
N MET A 1 -5.78 7.96 -33.36
CA MET A 1 -6.29 7.09 -32.27
C MET A 1 -5.58 7.47 -30.97
N SER A 2 -6.30 8.09 -30.03
CA SER A 2 -5.70 8.64 -28.80
C SER A 2 -5.12 7.53 -27.93
N ARG A 3 -3.83 7.63 -27.55
CA ARG A 3 -3.14 6.79 -26.54
C ARG A 3 -3.67 7.01 -25.10
N LEU A 4 -4.93 7.41 -24.95
CA LEU A 4 -5.54 7.70 -23.65
C LEU A 4 -5.93 6.38 -22.98
N GLY A 5 -5.06 5.87 -22.10
CA GLY A 5 -5.43 4.83 -21.14
C GLY A 5 -4.39 3.75 -20.84
N LYS A 6 -3.25 3.71 -21.54
CA LYS A 6 -2.16 2.77 -21.19
C LYS A 6 -1.19 3.45 -20.22
N MET A 7 -1.22 3.01 -18.96
CA MET A 7 -0.24 3.41 -17.95
C MET A 7 1.17 3.04 -18.42
N PRO A 8 2.13 3.99 -18.41
CA PRO A 8 3.53 3.70 -18.71
C PRO A 8 4.10 2.58 -17.82
N ASN A 9 4.92 1.71 -18.41
CA ASN A 9 5.50 0.57 -17.68
C ASN A 9 6.38 1.00 -16.51
N TRP A 10 7.09 2.13 -16.63
CA TRP A 10 7.90 2.67 -15.54
C TRP A 10 7.03 3.07 -14.34
N GLN A 11 5.88 3.70 -14.61
CA GLN A 11 4.95 4.16 -13.59
C GLN A 11 4.32 2.98 -12.86
N ARG A 12 3.94 1.93 -13.60
CA ARG A 12 3.47 0.67 -13.02
C ARG A 12 4.53 0.03 -12.12
N LYS A 13 5.78 -0.06 -12.58
CA LYS A 13 6.89 -0.61 -11.79
C LYS A 13 7.13 0.22 -10.53
N PHE A 14 7.09 1.54 -10.64
CA PHE A 14 7.27 2.45 -9.51
C PHE A 14 6.23 2.23 -8.42
N VAL A 15 4.94 2.10 -8.80
CA VAL A 15 3.86 1.78 -7.85
C VAL A 15 4.08 0.40 -7.21
N ILE A 16 4.37 -0.63 -8.01
CA ILE A 16 4.52 -1.99 -7.47
C ILE A 16 5.70 -2.05 -6.50
N ILE A 17 6.86 -1.52 -6.89
CA ILE A 17 8.05 -1.51 -6.04
C ILE A 17 7.80 -0.69 -4.77
N GLY A 18 7.22 0.50 -4.89
CA GLY A 18 6.90 1.34 -3.73
C GLY A 18 5.99 0.65 -2.72
N MET A 19 4.87 0.06 -3.20
CA MET A 19 3.93 -0.67 -2.34
C MET A 19 4.55 -1.91 -1.72
N MET A 20 5.36 -2.67 -2.47
CA MET A 20 6.08 -3.85 -1.96
C MET A 20 7.08 -3.46 -0.88
N THR A 21 7.94 -2.47 -1.14
CA THR A 21 8.97 -2.03 -0.17
C THR A 21 8.33 -1.48 1.10
N CYS A 22 7.27 -0.67 0.98
CA CYS A 22 6.51 -0.17 2.13
C CYS A 22 5.92 -1.33 2.96
N SER A 23 5.27 -2.29 2.30
CA SER A 23 4.63 -3.42 2.98
C SER A 23 5.65 -4.36 3.66
N ILE A 24 6.78 -4.64 3.00
CA ILE A 24 7.84 -5.50 3.54
C ILE A 24 8.49 -4.85 4.76
N THR A 25 8.86 -3.57 4.67
CA THR A 25 9.47 -2.84 5.80
C THR A 25 8.49 -2.71 6.97
N GLY A 26 7.20 -2.50 6.70
CA GLY A 26 6.15 -2.49 7.72
C GLY A 26 5.97 -3.85 8.39
N LEU A 27 5.98 -4.94 7.62
CA LEU A 27 5.91 -6.30 8.14
C LEU A 27 7.13 -6.66 8.99
N MET A 28 8.33 -6.28 8.55
CA MET A 28 9.56 -6.44 9.33
C MET A 28 9.42 -5.71 10.67
N TYR A 29 9.03 -4.43 10.65
CA TYR A 29 8.85 -3.67 11.88
C TYR A 29 7.79 -4.29 12.80
N LEU A 30 6.65 -4.72 12.25
CA LEU A 30 5.57 -5.37 12.99
C LEU A 30 6.05 -6.63 13.71
N LEU A 31 6.77 -7.52 13.00
CA LEU A 31 7.31 -8.75 13.59
C LEU A 31 8.25 -8.44 14.75
N GLY A 32 9.15 -7.45 14.58
CA GLY A 32 10.11 -7.08 15.60
C GLY A 32 9.53 -6.30 16.79
N HIS A 33 8.62 -5.38 16.52
CA HIS A 33 8.11 -4.44 17.52
C HIS A 33 6.84 -4.95 18.22
N GLN A 34 5.86 -5.47 17.49
CA GLN A 34 4.61 -5.94 18.09
C GLN A 34 4.73 -7.39 18.57
N PHE A 35 5.25 -8.26 17.71
CA PHE A 35 5.36 -9.70 18.01
C PHE A 35 6.67 -10.09 18.70
N GLN A 36 7.59 -9.13 18.92
CA GLN A 36 8.88 -9.33 19.58
C GLN A 36 9.80 -10.37 18.92
N ILE A 37 9.55 -10.73 17.65
CA ILE A 37 10.35 -11.69 16.87
C ILE A 37 11.60 -10.98 16.36
N GLN A 38 12.79 -11.44 16.78
CA GLN A 38 14.06 -10.82 16.39
C GLN A 38 14.08 -9.29 16.65
N ARG A 39 13.55 -8.84 17.79
CA ARG A 39 13.39 -7.43 18.16
C ARG A 39 14.63 -6.57 17.91
N SER A 40 15.82 -7.07 18.25
CA SER A 40 17.10 -6.36 18.08
C SER A 40 17.44 -6.01 16.64
N THR A 41 16.86 -6.72 15.67
CA THR A 41 17.12 -6.55 14.25
C THR A 41 15.93 -5.90 13.55
N LEU A 42 14.73 -6.46 13.76
CA LEU A 42 13.52 -6.10 13.02
C LEU A 42 12.75 -4.93 13.66
N GLY A 43 12.76 -4.81 14.99
CA GLY A 43 12.02 -3.79 15.74
C GLY A 43 12.80 -2.48 15.92
N THR A 44 13.82 -2.25 15.10
CA THR A 44 14.73 -1.11 15.24
C THR A 44 14.15 0.15 14.62
N HIS A 45 14.58 1.31 15.13
CA HIS A 45 14.21 2.61 14.57
C HIS A 45 14.59 2.74 13.09
N SER A 46 15.69 2.12 12.65
CA SER A 46 16.13 2.14 11.25
C SER A 46 15.11 1.49 10.32
N ILE A 47 14.49 0.38 10.73
CA ILE A 47 13.43 -0.28 9.95
C ILE A 47 12.16 0.60 9.92
N LEU A 48 11.80 1.22 11.05
CA LEU A 48 10.68 2.17 11.09
C LEU A 48 10.90 3.38 10.17
N ALA A 49 12.10 3.97 10.20
CA ALA A 49 12.47 5.08 9.33
C ALA A 49 12.43 4.66 7.84
N ALA A 50 12.94 3.48 7.52
CA ALA A 50 12.86 2.92 6.18
C ALA A 50 11.41 2.72 5.72
N HIS A 51 10.53 2.25 6.63
CA HIS A 51 9.09 2.15 6.36
C HIS A 51 8.46 3.52 6.08
N GLY A 52 8.76 4.54 6.89
CA GLY A 52 8.28 5.90 6.66
C GLY A 52 8.70 6.46 5.29
N ILE A 53 9.98 6.33 4.93
CA ILE A 53 10.48 6.77 3.61
C ILE A 53 9.80 5.98 2.48
N ALA A 54 9.67 4.66 2.62
CA ALA A 54 8.98 3.83 1.64
C ALA A 54 7.51 4.20 1.49
N ALA A 55 6.82 4.54 2.58
CA ALA A 55 5.43 4.99 2.60
C ALA A 55 5.27 6.34 1.87
N MET A 56 6.20 7.29 2.07
CA MET A 56 6.22 8.56 1.33
C MET A 56 6.35 8.31 -0.18
N LEU A 57 7.30 7.48 -0.59
CA LEU A 57 7.50 7.11 -2.01
C LEU A 57 6.28 6.37 -2.59
N ALA A 58 5.68 5.46 -1.83
CA ALA A 58 4.47 4.74 -2.23
C ALA A 58 3.28 5.68 -2.41
N THR A 59 3.17 6.71 -1.56
CA THR A 59 2.12 7.74 -1.65
C THR A 59 2.30 8.62 -2.89
N LEU A 60 3.53 9.03 -3.20
CA LEU A 60 3.85 9.73 -4.46
C LEU A 60 3.52 8.86 -5.68
N ALA A 61 3.88 7.57 -5.62
CA ALA A 61 3.55 6.62 -6.67
C ALA A 61 2.03 6.48 -6.87
N LEU A 62 1.26 6.37 -5.78
CA LEU A 62 -0.20 6.33 -5.82
C LEU A 62 -0.78 7.60 -6.46
N GLY A 63 -0.31 8.78 -6.03
CA GLY A 63 -0.75 10.06 -6.59
C GLY A 63 -0.57 10.14 -8.10
N SER A 64 0.52 9.57 -8.63
CA SER A 64 0.77 9.54 -10.07
C SER A 64 -0.29 8.75 -10.85
N VAL A 65 -0.84 7.67 -10.27
CA VAL A 65 -1.77 6.75 -10.95
C VAL A 65 -3.25 7.02 -10.64
N LEU A 66 -3.53 7.81 -9.61
CA LEU A 66 -4.86 8.09 -9.11
C LEU A 66 -5.82 8.65 -10.17
N PRO A 67 -5.44 9.61 -11.04
CA PRO A 67 -6.33 10.13 -12.08
C PRO A 67 -6.75 9.06 -13.10
N PHE A 68 -5.84 8.13 -13.42
CA PHE A 68 -6.10 7.04 -14.35
C PHE A 68 -7.07 6.02 -13.76
N HIS A 69 -6.89 5.70 -12.47
CA HIS A 69 -7.76 4.75 -11.76
C HIS A 69 -9.16 5.33 -11.50
N LEU A 70 -9.28 6.59 -11.10
CA LEU A 70 -10.57 7.27 -10.92
C LEU A 70 -11.34 7.36 -12.25
N LYS A 71 -10.68 7.82 -13.33
CA LYS A 71 -11.32 7.97 -14.64
C LYS A 71 -11.74 6.62 -15.24
N ALA A 72 -10.90 5.59 -15.10
CA ALA A 72 -11.23 4.23 -15.58
C ALA A 72 -12.31 3.56 -14.72
N GLY A 73 -12.28 3.76 -13.40
CA GLY A 73 -13.28 3.25 -12.46
C GLY A 73 -14.66 3.86 -12.66
N TYR A 74 -14.73 5.17 -12.93
CA TYR A 74 -15.99 5.84 -13.23
C TYR A 74 -16.67 5.26 -14.48
N LYS A 75 -15.88 4.94 -15.52
CA LYS A 75 -16.39 4.44 -16.81
C LYS A 75 -16.72 2.94 -16.85
N SER A 76 -16.22 2.12 -15.91
CA SER A 76 -16.37 0.66 -15.95
C SER A 76 -17.10 0.11 -14.72
N ASN A 77 -18.35 -0.32 -14.86
CA ASN A 77 -19.19 -0.85 -13.76
C ASN A 77 -18.62 -2.11 -13.07
N ARG A 78 -17.84 -2.95 -13.78
CA ARG A 78 -17.47 -4.32 -13.30
C ARG A 78 -16.11 -4.40 -12.60
N LYS A 79 -15.19 -3.46 -12.83
CA LYS A 79 -13.84 -3.44 -12.24
C LYS A 79 -13.67 -2.41 -11.11
N ARG A 80 -14.76 -1.78 -10.65
CA ARG A 80 -14.75 -0.72 -9.60
C ARG A 80 -14.23 -1.23 -8.27
N TRP A 81 -14.64 -2.44 -7.88
CA TRP A 81 -14.47 -2.93 -6.52
C TRP A 81 -13.01 -3.12 -6.10
N SER A 82 -12.14 -3.67 -6.95
CA SER A 82 -10.74 -3.92 -6.53
C SER A 82 -9.88 -2.66 -6.50
N GLY A 83 -10.21 -1.63 -7.28
CA GLY A 83 -9.45 -0.38 -7.33
C GLY A 83 -9.86 0.57 -6.20
N PHE A 84 -11.16 0.71 -5.97
CA PHE A 84 -11.67 1.55 -4.89
C PHE A 84 -11.37 0.95 -3.51
N SER A 85 -11.41 -0.38 -3.34
CA SER A 85 -11.04 -0.99 -2.06
C SER A 85 -9.61 -0.67 -1.66
N GLN A 86 -8.67 -0.76 -2.59
CA GLN A 86 -7.25 -0.44 -2.36
C GLN A 86 -7.05 1.04 -1.99
N LEU A 87 -7.79 1.95 -2.64
CA LEU A 87 -7.73 3.37 -2.30
C LEU A 87 -8.27 3.64 -0.89
N SER A 88 -9.36 2.98 -0.49
CA SER A 88 -9.91 3.08 0.87
C SER A 88 -8.91 2.60 1.92
N PHE A 89 -8.26 1.45 1.69
CA PHE A 89 -7.21 0.96 2.60
C PHE A 89 -6.05 1.95 2.74
N LEU A 90 -5.58 2.50 1.62
CA LEU A 90 -4.49 3.48 1.62
C LEU A 90 -4.89 4.78 2.35
N ALA A 91 -6.14 5.22 2.22
CA ALA A 91 -6.64 6.36 2.97
C ALA A 91 -6.63 6.09 4.48
N VAL A 92 -7.11 4.92 4.92
CA VAL A 92 -7.06 4.52 6.34
C VAL A 92 -5.61 4.44 6.84
N LEU A 93 -4.69 3.88 6.05
CA LEU A 93 -3.27 3.79 6.40
C LEU A 93 -2.61 5.16 6.54
N LEU A 94 -2.94 6.12 5.67
CA LEU A 94 -2.44 7.50 5.75
C LEU A 94 -2.98 8.22 6.99
N VAL A 95 -4.29 8.09 7.27
CA VAL A 95 -4.92 8.71 8.44
C VAL A 95 -4.33 8.13 9.73
N THR A 96 -4.26 6.80 9.83
CA THR A 96 -3.67 6.14 11.00
C THR A 96 -2.19 6.46 11.16
N SER A 97 -1.42 6.56 10.07
CA SER A 97 -0.02 7.00 10.13
C SER A 97 0.12 8.43 10.68
N ALA A 98 -0.74 9.36 10.25
CA ALA A 98 -0.76 10.72 10.77
C ALA A 98 -1.16 10.74 12.26
N LEU A 99 -2.15 9.94 12.67
CA LEU A 99 -2.56 9.81 14.06
C LEU A 99 -1.48 9.15 14.93
N LEU A 100 -0.66 8.24 14.41
CA LEU A 100 0.46 7.67 15.18
C LEU A 100 1.56 8.70 15.47
N TYR A 101 1.65 9.77 14.66
CA TYR A 101 2.65 10.81 14.84
C TYR A 101 2.10 12.05 15.56
N TYR A 102 0.86 12.42 15.29
CA TYR A 102 0.24 13.67 15.74
C TYR A 102 -1.04 13.48 16.57
N GLY A 103 -1.51 12.24 16.72
CA GLY A 103 -2.74 11.94 17.45
C GLY A 103 -2.55 11.93 18.96
N PRO A 104 -3.65 12.04 19.71
CA PRO A 104 -3.63 11.98 21.17
C PRO A 104 -3.25 10.58 21.69
N GLU A 105 -2.67 10.51 22.88
CA GLU A 105 -2.17 9.25 23.46
C GLU A 105 -3.29 8.24 23.71
N GLU A 106 -4.49 8.71 24.06
CA GLU A 106 -5.67 7.91 24.40
C GLU A 106 -6.15 7.02 23.25
N ILE A 107 -5.86 7.40 22.00
CA ILE A 107 -6.24 6.62 20.82
C ILE A 107 -5.05 5.87 20.22
N ARG A 108 -3.86 5.95 20.82
CA ARG A 108 -2.63 5.44 20.21
C ARG A 108 -2.70 3.93 19.99
N ASP A 109 -3.15 3.17 20.98
CA ASP A 109 -3.21 1.70 20.89
C ASP A 109 -4.18 1.22 19.80
N VAL A 110 -5.39 1.79 19.76
CA VAL A 110 -6.37 1.47 18.70
C VAL A 110 -5.85 1.92 17.33
N THR A 111 -5.09 3.01 17.26
CA THR A 111 -4.48 3.49 16.01
C THR A 111 -3.39 2.53 15.55
N VAL A 112 -2.53 2.04 16.45
CA VAL A 112 -1.52 1.02 16.15
C VAL A 112 -2.19 -0.22 15.59
N ASP A 113 -3.20 -0.74 16.29
CA ASP A 113 -3.92 -1.96 15.88
C ASP A 113 -4.60 -1.80 14.52
N THR A 114 -5.31 -0.69 14.34
CA THR A 114 -5.94 -0.36 13.07
C THR A 114 -4.91 -0.27 11.95
N HIS A 115 -3.77 0.39 12.18
CA HIS A 115 -2.74 0.58 11.16
C HIS A 115 -2.17 -0.76 10.66
N TRP A 116 -1.71 -1.62 11.57
CA TRP A 116 -1.06 -2.87 11.14
C TRP A 116 -2.07 -3.88 10.58
N MET A 117 -3.27 -4.00 11.16
CA MET A 117 -4.30 -4.91 10.63
C MET A 117 -4.74 -4.49 9.23
N THR A 118 -4.99 -3.20 9.03
CA THR A 118 -5.31 -2.63 7.71
C THR A 118 -4.15 -2.85 6.73
N GLY A 119 -2.90 -2.70 7.19
CA GLY A 119 -1.70 -2.90 6.38
C GLY A 119 -1.56 -4.33 5.87
N LEU A 120 -1.79 -5.33 6.73
CA LEU A 120 -1.76 -6.74 6.33
C LEU A 120 -2.86 -7.08 5.32
N LEU A 121 -4.09 -6.60 5.58
CA LEU A 121 -5.22 -6.83 4.68
C LEU A 121 -5.00 -6.15 3.32
N PHE A 122 -4.53 -4.91 3.33
CA PHE A 122 -4.13 -4.19 2.12
C PHE A 122 -3.10 -4.99 1.33
N PHE A 123 -2.03 -5.44 1.98
CA PHE A 123 -0.92 -6.12 1.33
C PHE A 123 -1.36 -7.44 0.68
N ALA A 124 -2.16 -8.25 1.40
CA ALA A 124 -2.72 -9.48 0.86
C ALA A 124 -3.57 -9.23 -0.40
N ILE A 125 -4.49 -8.25 -0.35
CA ILE A 125 -5.34 -7.90 -1.49
C ILE A 125 -4.50 -7.29 -2.63
N PHE A 126 -3.49 -6.50 -2.30
CA PHE A 126 -2.58 -5.90 -3.28
C PHE A 126 -1.82 -6.98 -4.06
N LEU A 127 -1.28 -8.01 -3.39
CA LEU A 127 -0.64 -9.14 -4.05
C LEU A 127 -1.61 -9.86 -4.99
N LEU A 128 -2.82 -10.18 -4.52
CA LEU A 128 -3.86 -10.80 -5.35
C LEU A 128 -4.18 -9.95 -6.58
N HIS A 129 -4.32 -8.63 -6.42
CA HIS A 129 -4.56 -7.71 -7.52
C HIS A 129 -3.40 -7.67 -8.53
N ALA A 130 -2.16 -7.62 -8.04
CA ALA A 130 -0.96 -7.59 -8.87
C ALA A 130 -0.79 -8.90 -9.67
N PHE A 131 -0.97 -10.05 -9.02
CA PHE A 131 -0.85 -11.37 -9.65
C PHE A 131 -1.96 -11.66 -10.66
N GLN A 132 -3.23 -11.35 -10.34
CA GLN A 132 -4.33 -11.50 -11.29
C GLN A 132 -4.10 -10.68 -12.57
N LYS A 133 -3.55 -9.48 -12.42
CA LYS A 133 -3.24 -8.60 -13.55
C LYS A 133 -2.05 -9.10 -14.37
N LEU A 134 -1.04 -9.72 -13.74
CA LEU A 134 0.06 -10.39 -14.43
C LEU A 134 -0.43 -11.61 -15.23
N ARG A 135 -1.31 -12.43 -14.65
CA ARG A 135 -1.89 -13.61 -15.32
C ARG A 135 -2.76 -13.21 -16.52
N SER A 136 -3.55 -12.16 -16.40
CA SER A 136 -4.35 -11.63 -17.53
C SER A 136 -3.50 -11.06 -18.67
N THR A 137 -2.22 -10.74 -18.44
CA THR A 137 -1.30 -10.25 -19.49
C THR A 137 -0.46 -11.33 -20.15
N ASN A 138 -0.48 -12.57 -19.64
CA ASN A 138 0.12 -13.76 -20.27
C ASN A 138 -1.00 -14.72 -20.72
N PRO A 139 -1.48 -14.66 -21.97
CA PRO A 139 -2.55 -15.53 -22.45
C PRO A 139 -2.10 -16.97 -22.79
N HIS A 140 -0.83 -17.32 -22.59
CA HIS A 140 -0.31 -18.66 -22.86
C HIS A 140 0.40 -19.22 -21.63
N SER A 141 -0.37 -19.92 -20.80
CA SER A 141 0.09 -20.99 -19.91
C SER A 141 -0.97 -22.07 -19.89
#